data_AF-A0A2V8H4I9-F1
#
_entry.id   AF-A0A2V8H4I9-F1
#
_cell.length_a   1.000
_cell.length_b   1.000
_cell.length_c   1.000
_cell.angle_alpha   90.00
_cell.angle_beta   90.00
_cell.angle_gamma   90.00
#
_symmetry.space_group_name_H-M   'P 1'
#
loop_
_entity.id
_entity.type
_entity.pdbx_description
1 polymer ?
#
loop_
_entity_poly.entity_id
_entity_poly.type
_entity_poly.pdbx_seq_one_letter_code
_entity_poly.pdbx_strand_id
1 'polypeptide(L)' 'MIETRELVDYQVNPTTYKHWRVSYDGRVATVTMDVAEEGGLRPGYKLKLNSYDLGVDIELH' A
#
# COMPACT_ATOMS: atom_id res chain seq x y z
N MET A 1 -21.45 -6.68 -20.61
CA MET A 1 -20.18 -6.96 -19.90
C MET A 1 -20.40 -6.54 -18.46
N ILE A 2 -20.65 -7.48 -17.55
CA ILE A 2 -20.75 -7.14 -16.11
C ILE A 2 -19.32 -7.18 -15.60
N GLU A 3 -18.74 -6.03 -15.23
CA GLU A 3 -17.49 -6.02 -14.49
C GLU A 3 -17.75 -6.63 -13.11
N THR A 4 -17.17 -7.80 -12.86
CA THR A 4 -17.12 -8.37 -11.53
C THR A 4 -16.25 -7.46 -10.67
N ARG A 5 -16.84 -6.69 -9.76
CA ARG A 5 -16.05 -5.95 -8.76
C ARG A 5 -15.39 -6.98 -7.86
N GLU A 6 -14.07 -7.15 -8.02
CA GLU A 6 -13.28 -7.89 -7.05
C GLU A 6 -13.42 -7.22 -5.68
N LEU A 7 -13.73 -8.02 -4.66
CA LEU A 7 -13.77 -7.55 -3.29
C LEU A 7 -12.36 -7.14 -2.84
N VAL A 8 -12.29 -6.19 -1.91
CA VAL A 8 -11.04 -5.74 -1.31
C VAL A 8 -10.95 -6.37 0.07
N ASP A 9 -9.86 -7.07 0.34
CA ASP A 9 -9.50 -7.51 1.70
C ASP A 9 -8.67 -6.41 2.37
N TYR A 10 -9.08 -6.01 3.57
CA TYR A 10 -8.41 -4.98 4.36
C TYR A 10 -7.41 -5.57 5.34
N GLN A 11 -7.36 -6.90 5.50
CA GLN A 11 -6.40 -7.56 6.37
C GLN A 11 -5.06 -7.73 5.65
N VAL A 12 -4.03 -7.10 6.19
CA VAL A 12 -2.66 -7.16 5.65
C VAL A 12 -1.66 -7.49 6.75
N ASN A 13 -0.58 -8.20 6.38
CA ASN A 13 0.52 -8.49 7.28
C ASN A 13 1.60 -7.39 7.13
N PRO A 14 2.04 -6.74 8.22
CA PRO A 14 3.13 -5.77 8.18
C PRO A 14 4.44 -6.29 7.57
N THR A 15 4.70 -7.61 7.61
CA THR A 15 5.89 -8.21 6.98
C THR A 15 5.80 -8.27 5.46
N THR A 16 4.64 -7.96 4.87
CA THR A 16 4.38 -8.02 3.42
C THR A 16 4.01 -6.67 2.80
N TYR A 17 4.18 -5.57 3.54
CA TYR A 17 3.91 -4.23 3.02
C TYR A 17 4.80 -3.89 1.82
N LYS A 18 4.19 -3.29 0.81
CA LYS A 18 4.85 -2.86 -0.43
C LYS A 18 5.08 -1.36 -0.48
N HIS A 19 4.34 -0.58 0.31
CA HIS A 19 4.26 0.87 0.16
C HIS A 19 4.79 1.65 1.36
N TRP A 20 4.97 0.97 2.49
CA TRP A 20 5.44 1.56 3.73
C TRP A 20 6.60 0.78 4.32
N ARG A 21 7.58 1.52 4.81
CA ARG A 21 8.67 0.98 5.65
C ARG A 21 8.60 1.63 7.02
N VAL A 22 8.71 0.80 8.05
CA VAL A 22 8.75 1.26 9.45
C VAL A 22 10.11 0.93 10.04
N SER A 23 10.79 1.93 10.58
CA SER A 23 12.00 1.77 11.38
C SER A 23 11.78 2.30 12.79
N TYR A 24 12.50 1.75 13.75
CA TYR A 24 12.36 2.10 15.16
C TYR A 24 13.73 2.53 15.71
N ASP A 25 13.78 3.72 16.30
CA ASP A 25 14.91 4.24 17.08
C ASP A 25 14.44 4.54 18.51
N GLY A 26 14.62 3.54 19.38
CA GLY A 26 14.15 3.59 20.76
C GLY A 26 12.63 3.81 20.85
N ARG A 27 12.23 5.02 21.25
CA ARG A 27 10.81 5.42 21.41
C ARG A 27 10.22 6.08 20.17
N VAL A 28 10.99 6.25 19.10
CA VAL A 28 10.57 6.91 17.87
C VAL A 28 10.39 5.88 16.78
N ALA A 29 9.18 5.78 16.24
CA ALA A 29 8.91 5.07 15.00
C ALA A 29 8.99 6.06 13.82
N THR A 30 9.75 5.74 12.80
CA THR A 30 9.77 6.49 11.53
C THR A 30 9.00 5.69 10.49
N VAL A 31 7.89 6.26 10.02
CA VAL A 31 7.09 5.70 8.92
C VAL A 31 7.52 6.38 7.63
N THR A 32 8.15 5.62 6.74
CA THR A 32 8.64 6.11 5.45
C THR A 32 7.68 5.69 4.34
N MET A 33 7.19 6.68 3.60
CA MET A 33 6.43 6.45 2.37
C MET A 33 7.37 5.99 1.27
N ASP A 34 7.14 4.79 0.75
CA ASP A 34 8.00 4.12 -0.24
C ASP A 34 7.13 3.33 -1.21
N VAL A 35 6.29 4.03 -1.97
CA VAL A 35 5.25 3.39 -2.76
C VAL A 35 5.86 2.60 -3.91
N ALA A 36 5.64 1.28 -3.92
CA ALA A 36 5.93 0.46 -5.09
C ALA A 36 5.10 0.89 -6.32
N GLU A 37 5.77 1.41 -7.36
CA GLU A 37 5.12 1.94 -8.58
C GLU A 37 4.21 0.91 -9.28
N GLU A 38 4.58 -0.37 -9.28
CA GLU A 38 3.82 -1.47 -9.88
C GLU A 38 2.88 -2.17 -8.88
N GLY A 39 2.76 -1.64 -7.66
CA GLY A 39 2.03 -2.26 -6.56
C GLY A 39 0.55 -1.88 -6.46
N GLY A 40 -0.03 -1.24 -7.49
CA GLY A 40 -1.41 -0.76 -7.45
C GLY A 40 -2.43 -1.87 -7.12
N LEU A 41 -3.49 -1.49 -6.39
CA LEU A 41 -4.56 -2.40 -5.95
C LEU A 41 -5.33 -3.03 -7.12
N ARG A 42 -5.36 -2.34 -8.27
CA ARG A 42 -6.04 -2.77 -9.48
C ARG A 42 -5.17 -2.53 -10.71
N PRO A 43 -5.33 -3.35 -11.77
CA PRO A 43 -4.63 -3.10 -13.02
C PRO A 43 -5.10 -1.80 -13.68
N GLY A 44 -4.27 -1.25 -14.57
CA GLY A 44 -4.63 -0.09 -15.42
C GLY A 44 -3.98 1.23 -15.03
N TYR A 45 -3.20 1.28 -13.96
CA TYR A 45 -2.41 2.46 -13.57
C TYR A 45 -1.14 2.07 -12.81
N LYS A 46 -0.24 3.05 -12.68
CA LYS A 46 1.00 2.97 -11.89
C LYS A 46 1.00 4.02 -10.80
N LEU A 47 1.63 3.72 -9.67
CA LEU A 47 1.76 4.60 -8.52
C LEU A 47 3.05 5.44 -8.59
N LYS A 48 3.12 6.38 -9.52
CA LYS A 48 4.33 7.18 -9.77
C LYS A 48 4.53 8.27 -8.72
N LEU A 49 5.81 8.58 -8.42
CA LEU A 49 6.18 9.70 -7.57
C LEU A 49 5.47 9.70 -6.21
N ASN A 50 5.34 8.52 -5.59
CA ASN A 50 4.59 8.33 -4.34
C ASN A 50 3.12 8.78 -4.42
N SER A 51 2.49 8.73 -5.60
CA SER A 51 1.02 8.73 -5.68
C SER A 51 0.47 7.46 -5.02
N TYR A 52 -0.78 7.49 -4.55
CA TYR A 52 -1.36 6.38 -3.79
C TYR A 52 -2.76 6.01 -4.26
N ASP A 53 -3.18 4.81 -3.90
CA ASP A 53 -4.54 4.29 -4.05
C ASP A 53 -5.04 3.70 -2.72
N LEU A 54 -6.17 3.00 -2.75
CA LEU A 54 -6.72 2.35 -1.55
C LEU A 54 -5.80 1.26 -0.98
N GLY A 55 -5.02 0.55 -1.81
CA GLY A 55 -4.10 -0.49 -1.34
C GLY A 55 -2.96 0.09 -0.49
N VAL A 56 -2.44 1.25 -0.88
CA VAL A 56 -1.46 2.00 -0.09
C VAL A 56 -2.03 2.40 1.28
N ASP A 57 -3.29 2.82 1.33
CA ASP A 57 -3.95 3.27 2.56
C ASP A 57 -4.29 2.09 3.49
N ILE A 58 -4.65 0.92 2.94
CA ILE A 58 -4.89 -0.31 3.70
C ILE A 58 -3.65 -0.75 4.49
N GLU A 59 -2.44 -0.55 3.95
CA GLU A 59 -1.19 -0.85 4.68
C GLU A 59 -0.91 0.11 5.85
N LEU A 60 -1.54 1.30 5.87
CA LEU A 60 -1.28 2.33 6.88
C LEU A 60 -2.30 2.34 8.03
N HIS A 61 -3.52 1.85 7.81
CA HIS A 61 -4.64 1.88 8.77
C HIS A 61 -4.43 0.97 9.99
#